data_AF-A0A7D5EAA1-F1
#
_entry.id   AF-A0A7D5EAA1-F1
#
_cell.length_a   1.000
_cell.length_b   1.000
_cell.length_c   1.000
_cell.angle_alpha   90.00
_cell.angle_beta   90.00
_cell.angle_gamma   90.00
#
_symmetry.space_group_name_H-M   'P 1'
#
loop_
_entity.id
_entity.type
_entity.pdbx_description
1 polymer ?
#
loop_
_entity_poly.entity_id
_entity_poly.type
_entity_poly.pdbx_seq_one_letter_code
_entity_poly.pdbx_strand_id
1 'polypeptide(L)'
;MENRPIGVTILAILAGILFVLNVIITLRFLGFLPFIGPLDIRTFNLWYALLYGLLAYIWFWVARMLWEVDPQGWMFVAFLSVMNLSFDFIILITGGSWYDVNASVILNALVLIYVMLPGTKEAFGTD
;
A
#
# COMPACT_ATOMS: atom_id res chain seq x y z
N MET A 1 -14.30 -23.15 4.64
CA MET A 1 -13.64 -22.14 3.78
C MET A 1 -14.70 -21.68 2.81
N GLU A 2 -15.53 -20.72 3.22
CA GLU A 2 -16.54 -20.09 2.37
C GLU A 2 -15.86 -19.46 1.17
N ASN A 3 -16.46 -19.52 -0.02
CA ASN A 3 -15.90 -19.12 -1.30
C ASN A 3 -15.49 -17.64 -1.30
N ARG A 4 -14.26 -17.34 -0.87
CA ARG A 4 -13.68 -16.00 -0.97
C ARG A 4 -13.36 -15.74 -2.43
N PRO A 5 -13.88 -14.68 -3.07
CA PRO A 5 -13.55 -14.38 -4.44
C PRO A 5 -12.04 -14.18 -4.59
N ILE A 6 -11.47 -14.73 -5.67
CA ILE A 6 -10.02 -14.70 -5.92
C ILE A 6 -9.51 -13.24 -5.94
N GLY A 7 -10.32 -12.29 -6.42
CA GLY A 7 -10.01 -10.85 -6.43
C GLY A 7 -9.75 -10.27 -5.04
N VAL A 8 -10.54 -10.64 -4.03
CA VAL A 8 -10.35 -10.19 -2.64
C VAL A 8 -9.06 -10.75 -2.06
N THR A 9 -8.75 -12.01 -2.37
CA THR A 9 -7.49 -12.63 -1.93
C THR A 9 -6.28 -11.92 -2.53
N ILE A 10 -6.33 -11.59 -3.82
CA ILE A 10 -5.26 -10.83 -4.50
C ILE A 10 -5.11 -9.45 -3.85
N LEU A 11 -6.21 -8.74 -3.58
CA LEU A 11 -6.16 -7.43 -2.92
C LEU A 11 -5.53 -7.50 -1.53
N ALA A 12 -5.90 -8.49 -0.71
CA ALA A 12 -5.32 -8.67 0.60
C ALA A 12 -3.81 -8.98 0.51
N ILE A 13 -3.38 -9.75 -0.49
CA ILE A 13 -1.96 -10.01 -0.75
C ILE A 13 -1.24 -8.73 -1.18
N LEU A 14 -1.81 -7.93 -2.10
CA LEU A 14 -1.23 -6.66 -2.54
C LEU A 14 -1.09 -5.67 -1.36
N ALA A 15 -2.11 -5.56 -0.51
CA ALA A 15 -2.06 -4.76 0.71
C ALA A 15 -0.98 -5.28 1.68
N GLY A 16 -0.84 -6.61 1.80
CA GLY A 16 0.23 -7.23 2.58
C GLY A 16 1.64 -6.92 2.05
N ILE A 17 1.82 -6.91 0.73
CA ILE A 17 3.09 -6.50 0.11
C ILE A 17 3.38 -5.03 0.41
N LEU A 18 2.39 -4.15 0.28
CA LEU A 18 2.51 -2.73 0.61
C LEU A 18 2.87 -2.52 2.09
N PHE A 19 2.26 -3.28 3.00
CA PHE A 19 2.66 -3.30 4.40
C PHE A 19 4.14 -3.63 4.58
N VAL A 20 4.61 -4.74 4.01
CA VAL A 20 6.01 -5.18 4.14
C VAL A 20 6.98 -4.12 3.59
N LEU A 21 6.66 -3.52 2.44
CA LEU A 21 7.48 -2.45 1.86
C LEU A 21 7.59 -1.24 2.79
N ASN A 22 6.47 -0.80 3.38
CA ASN A 22 6.46 0.33 4.31
C ASN A 22 7.22 0.02 5.61
N VAL A 23 7.17 -1.23 6.10
CA VAL A 23 8.00 -1.67 7.24
C VAL A 23 9.48 -1.61 6.89
N ILE A 24 9.87 -2.08 5.70
CA ILE A 24 11.26 -2.01 5.25
C ILE A 24 11.73 -0.56 5.18
N ILE A 25 10.94 0.36 4.62
CA ILE A 25 11.27 1.79 4.55
C ILE A 25 11.41 2.39 5.95
N THR A 26 10.50 2.05 6.86
CA THR A 26 10.57 2.46 8.28
C THR A 26 11.89 2.03 8.92
N LEU A 27 12.28 0.76 8.76
CA LEU A 27 13.52 0.23 9.31
C LEU A 27 14.77 0.86 8.69
N ARG A 28 14.72 1.29 7.42
CA ARG A 28 15.81 2.05 6.78
C ARG A 28 16.00 3.41 7.45
N PHE A 29 14.92 4.17 7.65
CA PHE A 29 14.97 5.47 8.32
C PHE A 29 15.33 5.38 9.81
N LEU A 30 15.10 4.25 10.46
CA LEU A 30 15.59 3.97 11.81
C LEU A 30 17.06 3.53 11.87
N GLY A 31 17.70 3.32 10.71
CA GLY A 31 19.09 2.90 10.62
C GLY A 31 19.32 1.40 10.82
N PHE A 32 18.26 0.58 10.88
CA PHE A 32 18.38 -0.89 11.00
C PHE A 32 18.73 -1.57 9.67
N LEU A 33 18.39 -0.96 8.52
CA LEU A 33 18.67 -1.49 7.17
C LEU A 33 19.38 -0.48 6.24
N PRO A 34 20.54 0.10 6.63
CA PRO A 34 21.18 1.22 5.90
C PRO A 34 21.87 0.81 4.58
N PHE A 35 21.76 -0.45 4.16
CA PHE A 35 22.40 -0.99 2.96
C PHE A 35 21.43 -1.30 1.81
N ILE A 36 20.11 -1.11 2.00
CA ILE A 36 19.09 -1.42 0.98
C ILE A 36 18.42 -0.14 0.49
N GLY A 37 18.45 0.13 -0.82
CA GLY A 37 17.75 1.25 -1.49
C GLY A 37 18.58 2.54 -1.71
N PRO A 38 17.96 3.61 -2.26
CA PRO A 38 18.59 4.92 -2.49
C PRO A 38 19.30 5.50 -1.25
N LEU A 39 20.31 6.36 -1.44
CA LEU A 39 21.07 6.98 -0.34
C LEU A 39 20.17 7.83 0.58
N ASP A 40 19.26 8.60 0.00
CA ASP A 40 18.44 9.56 0.75
C ASP A 40 17.52 8.89 1.77
N ILE A 41 16.99 7.70 1.43
CA ILE A 41 16.11 6.91 2.32
C ILE A 41 16.86 6.06 3.36
N ARG A 42 18.20 6.03 3.32
CA ARG A 42 19.06 5.27 4.27
C ARG A 42 19.62 6.15 5.38
N THR A 43 19.40 7.47 5.30
CA THR A 43 19.76 8.41 6.35
C THR A 43 18.78 8.30 7.52
N PHE A 44 19.29 8.37 8.75
CA PHE A 44 18.43 8.29 9.93
C PHE A 44 17.49 9.49 9.98
N ASN A 45 16.18 9.24 10.01
CA ASN A 45 15.18 10.28 10.17
C ASN A 45 13.94 9.74 10.91
N LEU A 46 13.81 10.11 12.18
CA LEU A 46 12.72 9.65 13.04
C LEU A 46 11.33 10.07 12.52
N TRP A 47 11.22 11.26 11.90
CA TRP A 47 9.94 11.76 11.40
C TRP A 47 9.43 10.90 10.24
N TYR A 48 10.28 10.63 9.25
CA TYR A 48 9.91 9.73 8.16
C TYR A 48 9.69 8.30 8.65
N ALA A 49 10.51 7.80 9.58
CA ALA A 49 10.29 6.50 10.19
C ALA A 49 8.89 6.38 10.82
N LEU A 50 8.43 7.39 11.56
CA LEU A 50 7.10 7.38 12.16
C LEU A 50 5.98 7.43 11.11
N LEU A 51 6.13 8.26 10.06
CA LEU A 51 5.14 8.36 8.98
C LEU A 51 5.01 7.04 8.19
N TYR A 52 6.12 6.45 7.77
CA TYR A 52 6.11 5.16 7.07
C TYR A 52 5.70 4.01 8.00
N GLY A 53 6.00 4.11 9.30
CA GLY A 53 5.57 3.14 10.29
C GLY A 53 4.06 3.16 10.50
N LEU A 54 3.47 4.36 10.54
CA LEU A 54 2.03 4.55 10.55
C LEU A 54 1.39 4.02 9.26
N LEU A 55 1.97 4.34 8.10
CA LEU A 55 1.47 3.86 6.81
C LEU A 55 1.54 2.33 6.70
N ALA A 56 2.60 1.70 7.22
CA ALA A 56 2.67 0.26 7.38
C ALA A 56 1.51 -0.26 8.24
N TYR A 57 1.29 0.32 9.43
CA TYR A 57 0.18 -0.09 10.28
C TYR A 57 -1.18 0.02 9.58
N ILE A 58 -1.41 1.10 8.83
CA ILE A 58 -2.62 1.28 8.02
C ILE A 58 -2.74 0.16 6.98
N TRP A 59 -1.68 -0.15 6.22
CA TRP A 59 -1.71 -1.23 5.23
C TRP A 59 -1.93 -2.62 5.84
N PHE A 60 -1.35 -2.89 7.00
CA PHE A 60 -1.61 -4.12 7.76
C PHE A 60 -3.09 -4.23 8.12
N TRP A 61 -3.67 -3.14 8.62
CA TRP A 61 -5.08 -3.09 8.98
C TRP A 61 -6.01 -3.26 7.77
N VAL A 62 -5.68 -2.60 6.65
CA VAL A 62 -6.37 -2.77 5.37
C VAL A 62 -6.31 -4.22 4.90
N ALA A 63 -5.13 -4.84 4.92
CA ALA A 63 -4.97 -6.23 4.52
C ALA A 63 -5.86 -7.16 5.35
N ARG A 64 -5.97 -6.90 6.66
CA ARG A 64 -6.89 -7.61 7.56
C ARG A 64 -8.36 -7.39 7.19
N MET A 65 -8.80 -6.15 7.01
CA MET A 65 -10.18 -5.83 6.60
C MET A 65 -10.56 -6.51 5.28
N LEU A 66 -9.66 -6.49 4.30
CA LEU A 66 -9.85 -7.16 3.02
C LEU A 66 -9.92 -8.68 3.20
N TRP A 67 -9.08 -9.26 4.05
CA TRP A 67 -9.07 -10.70 4.32
C TRP A 67 -10.34 -11.20 5.02
N GLU A 68 -10.90 -10.35 5.89
CA GLU A 68 -12.16 -10.58 6.60
C GLU A 68 -13.40 -10.22 5.76
N VAL A 69 -13.20 -9.67 4.56
CA VAL A 69 -14.26 -9.19 3.64
C VAL A 69 -15.16 -8.14 4.31
N ASP A 70 -14.55 -7.24 5.08
CA ASP A 70 -15.25 -6.11 5.70
C ASP A 70 -15.71 -5.11 4.62
N PRO A 71 -17.02 -4.78 4.52
CA PRO A 71 -17.55 -3.81 3.55
C PRO A 71 -16.85 -2.45 3.58
N GLN A 72 -16.39 -1.99 4.76
CA GLN A 72 -15.67 -0.73 4.88
C GLN A 72 -14.28 -0.78 4.24
N GLY A 73 -13.67 -1.97 4.18
CA GLY A 73 -12.35 -2.19 3.61
C GLY A 73 -12.26 -1.85 2.13
N TRP A 74 -13.35 -2.05 1.37
CA TRP A 74 -13.40 -1.76 -0.07
C TRP A 74 -13.19 -0.27 -0.38
N MET A 75 -14.00 0.59 0.25
CA MET A 75 -13.91 2.03 0.02
C MET A 75 -12.62 2.61 0.62
N PHE A 76 -12.18 2.07 1.76
CA PHE A 76 -10.96 2.53 2.40
C PHE A 76 -9.71 2.21 1.57
N VAL A 77 -9.59 0.98 1.03
CA VAL A 77 -8.45 0.64 0.17
C VAL A 77 -8.44 1.45 -1.12
N ALA A 78 -9.62 1.69 -1.73
CA ALA A 78 -9.73 2.51 -2.92
C ALA A 78 -9.26 3.95 -2.66
N PHE A 79 -9.75 4.56 -1.56
CA PHE A 79 -9.32 5.89 -1.14
C PHE A 79 -7.81 5.95 -0.86
N LEU A 80 -7.30 4.99 -0.08
CA LEU A 80 -5.89 4.93 0.28
C LEU A 80 -4.97 4.80 -0.94
N SER A 81 -5.36 3.99 -1.93
CA SER A 81 -4.58 3.84 -3.16
C SER A 81 -4.64 5.06 -4.07
N VAL A 82 -5.78 5.74 -4.20
CA VAL A 82 -5.85 7.03 -4.91
C VAL A 82 -4.97 8.07 -4.23
N MET A 83 -4.99 8.14 -2.90
CA MET A 83 -4.18 9.08 -2.14
C MET A 83 -2.68 8.81 -2.33
N ASN A 84 -2.23 7.56 -2.24
CA ASN A 84 -0.83 7.19 -2.48
C ASN A 84 -0.39 7.52 -3.91
N LEU A 85 -1.21 7.17 -4.92
CA LEU A 85 -0.91 7.52 -6.32
C LEU A 85 -0.86 9.04 -6.55
N SER A 86 -1.67 9.81 -5.85
CA SER A 86 -1.62 11.27 -5.92
C SER A 86 -0.30 11.82 -5.37
N PHE A 87 0.20 11.27 -4.25
CA PHE A 87 1.51 11.64 -3.73
C PHE A 87 2.65 11.19 -4.66
N ASP A 88 2.59 9.97 -5.18
CA ASP A 88 3.58 9.47 -6.14
C ASP A 88 3.62 10.34 -7.40
N PHE A 89 2.46 10.76 -7.89
CA PHE A 89 2.36 11.68 -9.02
C PHE A 89 2.99 13.04 -8.72
N ILE A 90 2.74 13.62 -7.54
CA ILE A 90 3.38 14.87 -7.09
C ILE A 90 4.90 14.71 -7.05
N ILE A 91 5.41 13.59 -6.53
CA ILE A 91 6.85 13.31 -6.48
C ILE A 91 7.44 13.30 -7.89
N LEU A 92 6.79 12.63 -8.85
CA LEU A 92 7.29 12.55 -10.22
C LEU A 92 7.35 13.92 -10.92
N ILE A 93 6.35 14.78 -10.74
CA ILE A 93 6.32 16.10 -11.39
C ILE A 93 7.19 17.14 -10.69
N THR A 94 7.55 16.93 -9.42
CA THR A 94 8.43 17.83 -8.64
C THR A 94 9.92 17.47 -8.77
N GLY A 95 10.25 16.51 -9.63
CA GLY A 95 11.64 16.13 -9.94
C GLY A 95 12.14 14.89 -9.17
N GLY A 96 11.26 14.16 -8.48
CA GLY A 96 11.59 12.89 -7.87
C GLY A 96 11.87 11.78 -8.89
N SER A 97 12.63 10.76 -8.47
CA SER A 97 13.02 9.67 -9.35
C SER A 97 11.91 8.64 -9.51
N TRP A 98 11.71 8.14 -10.73
CA TRP A 98 10.84 6.99 -10.99
C TRP A 98 11.24 5.77 -10.13
N TYR A 99 12.53 5.58 -9.88
CA TYR A 99 13.02 4.46 -9.08
C TYR A 99 12.61 4.53 -7.60
N ASP A 100 12.22 5.70 -7.11
CA ASP A 100 11.79 5.88 -5.72
C ASP A 100 10.33 5.50 -5.52
N VAL A 101 9.49 5.69 -6.55
CA VAL A 101 8.03 5.52 -6.46
C VAL A 101 7.48 4.36 -7.28
N ASN A 102 8.26 3.74 -8.17
CA ASN A 102 7.78 2.71 -9.11
C ASN A 102 6.98 1.58 -8.45
N ALA A 103 7.46 1.04 -7.32
CA ALA A 103 6.80 -0.04 -6.60
C ALA A 103 5.47 0.44 -6.02
N SER A 104 5.44 1.63 -5.42
CA SER A 104 4.20 2.24 -4.91
C SER A 104 3.19 2.47 -6.03
N VAL A 105 3.63 3.05 -7.16
CA VAL A 105 2.77 3.33 -8.32
C VAL A 105 2.18 2.04 -8.87
N ILE A 106 3.01 1.03 -9.16
CA ILE A 106 2.54 -0.23 -9.75
C ILE A 106 1.59 -0.95 -8.80
N LEU A 107 1.93 -1.06 -7.52
CA LEU A 107 1.10 -1.79 -6.54
C LEU A 107 -0.22 -1.07 -6.29
N ASN A 108 -0.23 0.25 -6.11
CA ASN A 108 -1.47 0.99 -5.90
C ASN A 108 -2.34 1.03 -7.18
N ALA A 109 -1.75 1.09 -8.36
CA ALA A 109 -2.50 0.97 -9.61
C ALA A 109 -3.16 -0.41 -9.73
N LEU A 110 -2.43 -1.49 -9.41
CA LEU A 110 -3.01 -2.84 -9.37
C LEU A 110 -4.14 -2.93 -8.34
N VAL A 111 -3.95 -2.41 -7.14
CA VAL A 111 -5.00 -2.37 -6.11
C VAL A 111 -6.26 -1.67 -6.63
N LEU A 112 -6.14 -0.51 -7.30
CA LEU A 112 -7.30 0.17 -7.88
C LEU A 112 -7.97 -0.63 -9.00
N ILE A 113 -7.20 -1.27 -9.87
CA ILE A 113 -7.76 -2.13 -10.92
C ILE A 113 -8.57 -3.26 -10.29
N TYR A 114 -8.00 -3.97 -9.32
CA TYR A 114 -8.67 -5.10 -8.68
C TYR A 114 -9.86 -4.70 -7.79
N VAL A 115 -9.81 -3.54 -7.13
CA VAL A 115 -10.91 -3.05 -6.28
C VAL A 115 -12.13 -2.64 -7.11
N MET A 116 -11.90 -2.19 -8.35
CA MET A 116 -12.97 -1.78 -9.27
C MET A 116 -13.61 -2.95 -10.03
N LEU A 117 -13.05 -4.16 -9.97
CA LEU A 117 -13.63 -5.33 -10.65
C LEU A 117 -15.00 -5.70 -10.05
N PRO A 118 -15.99 -6.07 -10.89
CA PRO A 118 -17.34 -6.43 -10.42
C PRO A 118 -17.33 -7.52 -9.35
N GLY A 119 -16.57 -8.60 -9.57
CA GLY A 119 -16.47 -9.70 -8.63
C GLY A 119 -15.83 -9.35 -7.28
N THR A 120 -15.10 -8.23 -7.19
CA THR A 120 -14.63 -7.70 -5.92
C THR A 120 -15.72 -6.86 -5.25
N LYS A 121 -16.40 -5.99 -6.01
CA LYS A 121 -17.49 -5.15 -5.49
C LYS A 121 -18.64 -5.97 -4.89
N GLU A 122 -19.03 -7.02 -5.61
CA GLU A 122 -20.03 -8.01 -5.17
C GLU A 122 -19.60 -8.70 -3.87
N ALA A 123 -18.31 -9.01 -3.73
CA ALA A 123 -17.77 -9.66 -2.54
C ALA A 123 -17.95 -8.81 -1.27
N PHE A 124 -17.86 -7.48 -1.42
CA PHE A 124 -18.01 -6.52 -0.32
C PHE A 124 -19.46 -6.05 -0.13
N GLY A 125 -20.43 -6.59 -0.88
CA GLY A 125 -21.84 -6.21 -0.78
C GLY A 125 -22.15 -4.81 -1.34
N THR A 126 -21.34 -4.37 -2.30
CA THR A 126 -21.49 -3.07 -2.99
C THR A 126 -21.99 -3.34 -4.41
N ASP A 127 -23.28 -3.06 -4.66
CA ASP A 127 -23.94 -3.13 -5.98
C ASP A 127 -23.59 -1.91 -6.86
#